data_AF-A0A4Q9HQ34-F1
#
_entry.id   AF-A0A4Q9HQ34-F1
#
_cell.length_a   1.000
_cell.length_b   1.000
_cell.length_c   1.000
_cell.angle_alpha   90.00
_cell.angle_beta   90.00
_cell.angle_gamma   90.00
#
_symmetry.space_group_name_H-M   'P 1'
#
loop_
_entity.id
_entity.type
_entity.pdbx_description
1 polymer ?
#
loop_
_entity_poly.entity_id
_entity_poly.type
_entity_poly.pdbx_seq_one_letter_code
_entity_poly.pdbx_strand_id
1 'polypeptide(L)'
;MTSALHRFATPAAGTAAAALAAAYGVQLASYNVPLPPTVACAGCIFAVGFTSLHRAVKTWSSTTHRCTECDFTVRLRGADAAESRRWQEIAASHPGHIHRP
;
A
#
# COMPACT_ATOMS: atom_id res chain seq x y z
N MET A 1 0.90 -13.65 -7.80
CA MET A 1 0.21 -12.55 -8.52
C MET A 1 0.41 -11.16 -7.87
N THR A 2 1.40 -10.96 -6.99
CA THR A 2 1.62 -9.70 -6.23
C THR A 2 2.46 -8.66 -6.98
N SER A 3 3.30 -9.07 -7.94
CA SER A 3 4.13 -8.16 -8.74
C SER A 3 3.32 -7.27 -9.70
N ALA A 4 2.20 -7.78 -10.24
CA ALA A 4 1.35 -7.02 -11.16
C ALA A 4 0.65 -5.84 -10.46
N LEU A 5 0.10 -6.08 -9.26
CA LEU A 5 -0.58 -5.05 -8.47
C LEU A 5 0.34 -3.87 -8.15
N HIS A 6 1.59 -4.13 -7.76
CA HIS A 6 2.54 -3.06 -7.46
C HIS A 6 2.96 -2.27 -8.71
N ARG A 7 2.99 -2.95 -9.87
CA ARG A 7 3.37 -2.36 -11.17
C ARG A 7 2.25 -1.49 -11.76
N PHE A 8 0.99 -1.82 -11.47
CA PHE A 8 -0.17 -1.03 -11.89
C PHE A 8 -0.60 0.02 -10.85
N ALA A 9 -0.22 -0.13 -9.58
CA ALA A 9 -0.54 0.83 -8.53
C ALA A 9 0.15 2.19 -8.72
N THR A 10 1.39 2.23 -9.21
CA THR A 10 2.12 3.47 -9.48
C THR A 10 1.50 4.34 -10.57
N PRO A 11 1.18 3.81 -11.77
CA PRO A 11 0.52 4.62 -12.80
C PRO A 11 -0.91 4.99 -12.40
N ALA A 12 -1.65 4.11 -11.72
CA ALA A 12 -3.00 4.42 -11.23
C ALA A 12 -2.99 5.51 -10.14
N ALA A 13 -1.99 5.49 -9.25
CA ALA A 13 -1.77 6.56 -8.28
C ALA A 13 -1.51 7.91 -8.95
N GLY A 14 -0.65 7.90 -9.97
CA GLY A 14 -0.29 9.08 -10.74
C GLY A 14 -1.51 9.67 -11.47
N THR A 15 -2.32 8.85 -12.14
CA THR A 15 -3.51 9.33 -12.86
C THR A 15 -4.58 9.86 -11.92
N ALA A 16 -4.84 9.19 -10.80
CA ALA A 16 -5.82 9.64 -9.80
C ALA A 16 -5.40 10.98 -9.17
N ALA A 17 -4.12 11.12 -8.81
CA ALA A 17 -3.61 12.34 -8.22
C ALA A 17 -3.55 13.50 -9.24
N ALA A 18 -3.24 13.22 -10.51
CA ALA A 18 -3.29 14.20 -11.59
C ALA A 18 -4.72 14.66 -11.88
N ALA A 19 -5.71 13.74 -11.87
CA ALA A 19 -7.11 14.08 -12.06
C ALA A 19 -7.64 14.97 -10.93
N LEU A 20 -7.28 14.67 -9.68
CA LEU A 20 -7.62 15.52 -8.53
C LEU A 20 -6.96 16.90 -8.65
N ALA A 21 -5.68 16.97 -8.98
CA ALA A 21 -4.98 18.23 -9.18
C ALA A 21 -5.62 19.08 -10.30
N ALA A 22 -6.04 18.44 -11.41
CA ALA A 22 -6.74 19.12 -12.49
C ALA A 22 -8.13 19.63 -12.06
N ALA A 23 -8.91 18.81 -11.34
CA ALA A 23 -10.22 19.20 -10.83
C ALA A 23 -10.13 20.40 -9.87
N TYR A 24 -9.18 20.36 -8.93
CA TYR A 24 -8.92 21.48 -8.02
C TYR A 24 -8.36 22.69 -8.77
N GLY A 25 -7.50 22.51 -9.77
CA GLY A 25 -6.98 23.59 -10.61
C GLY A 25 -8.07 24.34 -11.37
N VAL A 26 -9.03 23.62 -11.97
CA VAL A 26 -10.20 24.22 -12.62
C VAL A 26 -11.06 24.98 -11.61
N GLN A 27 -11.25 24.42 -10.41
CA GLN A 27 -12.02 25.07 -9.37
C GLN A 27 -11.32 26.33 -8.86
N LEU A 28 -10.01 26.32 -8.64
CA LEU A 28 -9.25 27.51 -8.23
C LEU A 28 -9.15 28.58 -9.33
N ALA A 29 -9.10 28.17 -10.59
CA ALA A 29 -9.15 29.09 -11.72
C ALA A 29 -10.48 29.89 -11.74
N SER A 30 -11.58 29.27 -11.29
CA SER A 30 -12.87 29.97 -11.17
C SER A 30 -12.89 31.03 -10.05
N TYR A 31 -11.95 30.95 -9.09
CA TYR A 31 -11.83 31.89 -7.97
C TYR A 31 -10.71 32.94 -8.13
N ASN A 32 -10.08 33.05 -9.32
CA ASN A 32 -9.00 34.01 -9.59
C ASN A 32 -7.82 33.94 -8.57
N VAL A 33 -7.56 32.75 -8.03
CA VAL A 33 -6.52 32.56 -7.02
C VAL A 33 -5.14 32.65 -7.70
N PRO A 34 -4.16 33.36 -7.11
CA PRO A 34 -2.81 33.45 -7.66
C PRO A 34 -2.18 32.05 -7.86
N LEU A 35 -1.42 31.89 -8.94
CA LEU A 35 -0.82 30.61 -9.35
C LEU A 35 0.08 29.92 -8.29
N PRO A 36 0.92 30.65 -7.51
CA PRO A 36 1.83 30.02 -6.56
C PRO A 36 1.15 29.11 -5.50
N PRO A 37 0.12 29.57 -4.74
CA PRO A 37 -0.56 28.71 -3.78
C PRO A 37 -1.32 27.56 -4.44
N THR A 38 -1.83 27.73 -5.66
CA THR A 38 -2.51 26.66 -6.42
C THR A 38 -1.57 25.49 -6.71
N VAL A 39 -0.34 25.79 -7.17
CA VAL A 39 0.68 24.78 -7.44
C VAL A 39 1.16 24.11 -6.15
N ALA A 40 1.37 24.88 -5.09
CA ALA A 40 1.74 24.33 -3.78
C ALA A 40 0.66 23.38 -3.24
N CYS A 41 -0.61 23.78 -3.33
CA CYS A 41 -1.74 22.99 -2.85
C CYS A 41 -1.91 21.70 -3.66
N ALA A 42 -1.85 21.78 -5.00
CA ALA A 42 -1.87 20.61 -5.88
C ALA A 42 -0.70 19.65 -5.59
N GLY A 43 0.50 20.17 -5.37
CA GLY A 43 1.68 19.39 -4.99
C GLY A 43 1.50 18.67 -3.66
N CYS A 44 0.93 19.33 -2.64
CA CYS A 44 0.63 18.72 -1.35
C CYS A 44 -0.41 17.59 -1.48
N ILE A 45 -1.49 17.81 -2.22
CA ILE A 45 -2.53 16.79 -2.46
C ILE A 45 -1.92 15.58 -3.17
N PHE A 46 -1.09 15.80 -4.20
CA PHE A 46 -0.39 14.75 -4.92
C PHE A 46 0.53 13.94 -3.99
N ALA A 47 1.37 14.61 -3.20
CA ALA A 47 2.31 13.96 -2.30
C ALA A 47 1.61 13.13 -1.22
N VAL A 48 0.54 13.66 -0.61
CA VAL A 48 -0.23 12.95 0.42
C VAL A 48 -0.99 11.78 -0.19
N GLY A 49 -1.64 11.97 -1.34
CA GLY A 49 -2.34 10.89 -2.05
C GLY A 49 -1.40 9.76 -2.44
N PHE A 50 -0.25 10.09 -3.02
CA PHE A 50 0.76 9.12 -3.46
C PHE A 50 1.34 8.33 -2.29
N THR A 51 1.74 9.01 -1.21
CA THR A 51 2.32 8.33 -0.02
C THR A 51 1.28 7.47 0.71
N SER A 52 0.04 7.94 0.81
CA SER A 52 -1.06 7.19 1.43
C SER A 52 -1.41 5.94 0.64
N LEU A 53 -1.51 6.05 -0.69
CA LEU A 53 -1.80 4.91 -1.56
C LEU A 53 -0.66 3.88 -1.54
N HIS A 54 0.60 4.34 -1.55
CA HIS A 54 1.74 3.44 -1.43
C HIS A 54 1.78 2.73 -0.07
N ARG A 55 1.43 3.43 1.02
CA ARG A 55 1.25 2.81 2.33
C ARG A 55 0.11 1.80 2.32
N ALA A 56 -1.04 2.12 1.74
CA ALA A 56 -2.19 1.22 1.63
C ALA A 56 -1.84 -0.06 0.86
N VAL A 57 -1.16 0.06 -0.29
CA VAL A 57 -0.69 -1.09 -1.08
C VAL A 57 0.29 -1.95 -0.28
N LYS A 58 1.24 -1.34 0.44
CA LYS A 58 2.16 -2.06 1.33
C LYS A 58 1.46 -2.76 2.49
N THR A 59 0.40 -2.17 3.02
CA THR A 59 -0.40 -2.78 4.09
C THR A 59 -1.25 -3.93 3.55
N TRP A 60 -1.83 -3.78 2.35
CA TRP A 60 -2.65 -4.80 1.71
C TRP A 60 -1.83 -5.96 1.15
N SER A 61 -0.58 -5.71 0.76
CA SER A 61 0.36 -6.79 0.39
C SER A 61 0.96 -7.51 1.59
N SER A 62 0.46 -7.26 2.81
CA SER A 62 0.92 -7.99 3.98
C SER A 62 0.14 -9.29 4.17
N THR A 63 0.85 -10.41 4.13
CA THR A 63 0.30 -11.75 4.37
C THR A 63 0.67 -12.16 5.79
N THR A 64 -0.32 -12.61 6.56
CA THR A 64 -0.09 -13.16 7.90
C THR A 64 -0.22 -14.68 7.85
N HIS A 65 0.83 -15.37 8.25
CA HIS A 65 0.86 -16.81 8.42
C HIS A 65 0.81 -17.12 9.92
N ARG A 66 -0.13 -17.97 10.31
CA ARG A 66 -0.31 -18.43 11.68
C ARG A 66 -0.15 -19.94 11.70
N CYS A 67 0.47 -20.46 12.76
CA CYS A 67 0.37 -21.87 13.06
C CYS A 67 -1.05 -22.17 13.59
N THR A 68 -1.59 -23.35 13.27
CA THR A 68 -2.89 -23.80 13.78
C THR A 68 -2.82 -24.40 15.19
N GLU A 69 -1.63 -24.77 15.65
CA GLU A 69 -1.43 -25.53 16.89
C GLU A 69 -0.83 -24.71 18.06
N CYS A 70 -0.32 -23.51 17.77
CA CYS A 70 0.33 -22.65 18.75
C CYS A 70 0.13 -21.16 18.40
N ASP A 71 0.59 -20.26 19.27
CA ASP A 71 0.43 -18.81 19.07
C ASP A 71 1.46 -18.18 18.10
N PHE A 72 2.25 -19.00 17.41
CA PHE A 72 3.24 -18.53 16.45
C PHE A 72 2.56 -17.83 15.25
N THR A 73 2.87 -16.53 15.10
CA THR A 73 2.34 -15.68 14.02
C THR A 73 3.47 -14.91 13.36
N VAL A 74 3.56 -15.00 12.03
CA VAL A 74 4.50 -14.24 11.22
C VAL A 74 3.71 -13.35 10.25
N ARG A 75 4.07 -12.07 10.19
CA ARG A 75 3.51 -11.12 9.22
C ARG A 75 4.60 -10.72 8.25
N LEU A 76 4.38 -11.00 6.98
CA LEU A 76 5.26 -10.63 5.87
C LEU A 76 4.67 -9.45 5.14
N ARG A 77 5.52 -8.63 4.52
CA ARG A 77 5.10 -7.54 3.64
C ARG A 77 5.61 -7.82 2.24
N GLY A 78 4.71 -7.83 1.25
CA GLY A 78 5.08 -8.00 -0.14
C GLY A 78 5.54 -9.41 -0.52
N ALA A 79 5.20 -10.42 0.28
CA ALA A 79 5.57 -11.81 -0.01
C ALA A 79 5.00 -12.23 -1.37
N ASP A 80 5.86 -12.81 -2.21
CA ASP A 80 5.39 -13.47 -3.42
C ASP A 80 4.76 -14.84 -3.10
N ALA A 81 4.28 -15.55 -4.12
CA ALA A 81 3.60 -16.83 -3.91
C ALA A 81 4.55 -17.92 -3.39
N ALA A 82 5.83 -17.90 -3.81
CA ALA A 82 6.83 -18.87 -3.37
C ALA A 82 7.28 -18.56 -1.93
N GLU A 83 7.51 -17.30 -1.62
CA GLU A 83 7.84 -16.81 -0.28
C GLU A 83 6.69 -17.06 0.70
N SER A 84 5.45 -16.79 0.30
CA SER A 84 4.26 -17.12 1.12
C SER A 84 4.16 -18.61 1.41
N ARG A 85 4.41 -19.49 0.42
CA ARG A 85 4.41 -20.95 0.64
C ARG A 85 5.53 -21.38 1.59
N ARG A 86 6.73 -20.84 1.42
CA ARG A 86 7.88 -21.15 2.29
C ARG A 86 7.60 -20.74 3.74
N TRP A 87 6.97 -19.60 3.96
CA TRP A 87 6.58 -19.16 5.29
C TRP A 87 5.39 -19.93 5.88
N GLN A 88 4.50 -20.47 5.05
CA GLN A 88 3.51 -21.46 5.51
C GLN A 88 4.20 -22.73 6.01
N GLU A 89 5.18 -23.24 5.27
CA GLU A 89 5.95 -24.43 5.68
C GLU A 89 6.75 -24.17 6.97
N ILE A 90 7.44 -23.03 7.08
CA ILE A 90 8.16 -22.63 8.30
C ILE A 90 7.20 -22.50 9.49
N ALA A 91 6.02 -21.91 9.29
CA ALA A 91 5.03 -21.81 10.36
C ALA A 91 4.47 -23.19 10.77
N ALA A 92 4.41 -24.16 9.86
CA ALA A 92 3.98 -25.52 10.15
C ALA A 92 5.08 -26.36 10.84
N SER A 93 6.35 -26.17 10.50
CA SER A 93 7.47 -26.99 10.97
C SER A 93 8.38 -26.30 11.99
N HIS A 94 7.91 -25.28 12.69
CA HIS A 94 8.74 -24.51 13.61
C HIS A 94 9.05 -25.33 14.89
N PRO A 95 10.30 -25.30 15.41
CA PRO A 95 10.74 -26.19 16.48
C PRO A 95 10.19 -25.84 17.89
N GLY A 96 9.37 -24.80 18.01
CA GLY A 96 8.88 -24.26 19.28
C GLY A 96 7.37 -24.19 19.36
N HIS A 97 6.68 -25.33 19.26
CA HIS A 97 5.24 -25.42 19.47
C HIS A 97 4.92 -25.15 20.96
N ILE A 98 4.86 -23.88 21.35
CA ILE A 98 4.37 -23.49 22.66
C ILE A 98 2.85 -23.64 22.62
N HIS A 99 2.36 -24.75 23.17
CA HIS A 99 0.95 -25.09 23.14
C HIS A 99 0.12 -23.97 23.78
N ARG A 100 -0.92 -23.53 23.09
CA ARG A 100 -1.85 -22.51 23.58
C ARG A 100 -2.76 -23.16 24.64
N PRO A 101 -2.88 -22.62 25.86
CA PRO A 101 -3.77 -23.17 26.89
C PRO A 101 -5.25 -23.03 26.51
#